data_AF-A0A6G4R1P8-F1
#
_entry.id   AF-A0A6G4R1P8-F1
#
_cell.length_a   1.000
_cell.length_b   1.000
_cell.length_c   1.000
_cell.angle_alpha   90.00
_cell.angle_beta   90.00
_cell.angle_gamma   90.00
#
_symmetry.space_group_name_H-M   'P 1'
#
loop_
_entity.id
_entity.type
_entity.pdbx_description
1 polymer ?
#
loop_
_entity_poly.entity_id
_entity_poly.type
_entity_poly.pdbx_seq_one_letter_code
_entity_poly.pdbx_strand_id
1 'polypeptide(L)'
;MAASDHDLVEDLHRERRLAHHVFAGSLMSNAKWRAALDALAASGLDIRQVRLKFADRDEPVSMGRPWTAAADGFLDSVEFGPFPIIGIEWLEIPGVAVIPGAPARRHLHDLDAVRAALAATGKQLPIEEAPDALRLVGHVR
;
A
#
# COMPACT_ATOMS: atom_id res chain seq x y z
N MET A 1 -0.57 -20.48 -10.96
CA MET A 1 -0.49 -20.10 -12.39
C MET A 1 0.20 -18.76 -12.39
N ALA A 2 1.48 -18.70 -12.75
CA ALA A 2 2.22 -17.44 -12.73
C ALA A 2 1.72 -16.57 -13.91
N ALA A 3 1.39 -15.31 -13.64
CA ALA A 3 1.08 -14.35 -14.69
C ALA A 3 2.29 -14.19 -15.61
N SER A 4 2.05 -14.11 -16.92
CA SER A 4 3.12 -13.94 -17.90
C SER A 4 3.63 -12.49 -17.83
N ASP A 5 4.92 -12.23 -18.07
CA ASP A 5 5.48 -10.85 -18.07
C ASP A 5 4.72 -9.89 -19.00
N HIS A 6 4.13 -10.40 -20.08
CA HIS A 6 3.29 -9.64 -20.99
C HIS A 6 1.98 -9.15 -20.33
N ASP A 7 1.35 -10.00 -19.52
CA ASP A 7 0.09 -9.69 -18.82
C ASP A 7 0.31 -8.59 -17.78
N LEU A 8 1.45 -8.62 -17.08
CA LEU A 8 1.84 -7.59 -16.11
C LEU A 8 2.01 -6.21 -16.76
N VAL A 9 2.69 -6.13 -17.90
CA VAL A 9 2.88 -4.85 -18.60
C VAL A 9 1.55 -4.26 -19.08
N GLU A 10 0.62 -5.08 -19.57
CA GLU A 10 -0.70 -4.63 -19.96
C GLU A 10 -1.53 -4.13 -18.76
N ASP A 11 -1.46 -4.82 -17.62
CA ASP A 11 -2.11 -4.41 -16.38
C ASP A 11 -1.60 -3.07 -15.86
N LEU A 12 -0.28 -2.83 -15.90
CA LEU A 12 0.31 -1.53 -15.57
C LEU A 12 -0.24 -0.41 -16.46
N HIS A 13 -0.33 -0.65 -17.77
CA HIS A 13 -0.87 0.32 -18.71
C HIS A 13 -2.36 0.58 -18.50
N ARG A 14 -3.13 -0.47 -18.17
CA ARG A 14 -4.55 -0.37 -17.83
C ARG A 14 -4.75 0.47 -16.57
N GLU A 15 -4.06 0.12 -15.48
CA GLU A 15 -4.15 0.84 -14.21
C GLU A 15 -3.73 2.30 -14.35
N ARG A 16 -2.68 2.58 -15.10
CA ARG A 16 -2.26 3.96 -15.37
C ARG A 16 -3.32 4.77 -16.12
N ARG A 17 -4.02 4.16 -17.08
CA ARG A 17 -5.12 4.82 -17.81
C ARG A 17 -6.32 5.05 -16.89
N LEU A 18 -6.71 4.05 -16.10
CA LEU A 18 -7.81 4.17 -15.13
C LEU A 18 -7.52 5.27 -14.11
N ALA A 19 -6.32 5.29 -13.53
CA ALA A 19 -5.92 6.32 -12.59
C ALA A 19 -6.03 7.72 -13.22
N HIS A 20 -5.62 7.87 -14.49
CA HIS A 20 -5.73 9.15 -15.21
C HIS A 20 -7.17 9.60 -15.50
N HIS A 21 -8.12 8.67 -15.57
CA HIS A 21 -9.53 8.95 -15.86
C HIS A 21 -10.36 9.18 -14.59
N VAL A 22 -10.01 8.52 -13.49
CA VAL A 22 -10.79 8.53 -12.24
C VAL A 22 -10.33 9.61 -11.26
N PHE A 23 -9.06 10.01 -11.31
CA PHE A 23 -8.46 10.92 -10.33
C PHE A 23 -8.02 12.25 -10.94
N ALA A 24 -8.19 13.34 -10.19
CA ALA A 24 -7.68 14.65 -10.54
C ALA A 24 -6.14 14.71 -10.54
N GLY A 25 -5.47 13.81 -9.82
CA GLY A 25 -4.02 13.71 -9.87
C GLY A 25 -3.42 12.57 -9.05
N SER A 26 -2.18 12.21 -9.40
CA SER A 26 -1.37 11.23 -8.67
C SER A 26 -0.32 11.94 -7.81
N LEU A 27 -0.30 11.62 -6.50
CA LEU A 27 0.66 12.17 -5.54
C LEU A 27 1.88 11.25 -5.34
N MET A 28 1.74 9.98 -5.75
CA MET A 28 2.72 8.92 -5.56
C MET A 28 3.16 8.32 -6.89
N SER A 29 4.44 8.53 -7.25
CA SER A 29 5.08 7.79 -8.32
C SER A 29 5.50 6.39 -7.84
N ASN A 30 5.76 5.45 -8.78
CA ASN A 30 6.28 4.13 -8.45
C ASN A 30 7.54 4.18 -7.56
N ALA A 31 8.42 5.17 -7.81
CA ALA A 31 9.63 5.36 -7.00
C ALA A 31 9.31 5.78 -5.55
N LYS A 32 8.29 6.63 -5.34
CA LYS A 32 7.85 7.01 -3.98
C LYS A 32 7.18 5.84 -3.27
N TRP A 33 6.33 5.08 -3.97
CA TRP A 33 5.71 3.88 -3.41
C TRP A 33 6.74 2.87 -2.97
N ARG A 34 7.73 2.57 -3.82
CA ARG A 34 8.83 1.67 -3.47
C ARG A 34 9.60 2.15 -2.25
N ALA A 35 10.02 3.42 -2.22
CA ALA A 35 10.74 3.97 -1.08
C ALA A 35 9.94 3.86 0.24
N ALA A 36 8.63 4.11 0.20
CA ALA A 36 7.76 3.96 1.37
C ALA A 36 7.67 2.50 1.83
N LEU A 37 7.40 1.58 0.91
CA LEU A 37 7.27 0.15 1.21
C LEU A 37 8.58 -0.47 1.69
N ASP A 38 9.71 -0.10 1.09
CA ASP A 38 11.04 -0.54 1.48
C ASP A 38 11.40 -0.02 2.88
N ALA A 39 11.07 1.23 3.20
CA ALA A 39 11.28 1.78 4.53
C ALA A 39 10.44 1.06 5.60
N LEU A 40 9.17 0.80 5.31
CA LEU A 40 8.32 0.00 6.21
C LEU A 40 8.89 -1.41 6.37
N ALA A 41 9.38 -2.04 5.31
CA ALA A 41 9.96 -3.37 5.37
C ALA A 41 11.27 -3.42 6.17
N ALA A 42 12.14 -2.44 5.99
CA ALA A 42 13.44 -2.34 6.65
C ALA A 42 13.37 -1.84 8.10
N SER A 43 12.27 -1.19 8.49
CA SER A 43 12.09 -0.62 9.83
C SER A 43 12.07 -1.65 10.96
N GLY A 44 11.85 -2.93 10.65
CA GLY A 44 11.65 -3.98 11.65
C GLY A 44 10.31 -3.88 12.40
N LEU A 45 9.43 -2.95 12.02
CA LEU A 45 8.13 -2.78 12.65
C LEU A 45 7.21 -3.97 12.36
N ASP A 46 6.50 -4.40 13.40
CA ASP A 46 5.56 -5.52 13.33
C ASP A 46 4.20 -5.06 12.77
N ILE A 47 4.18 -4.60 11.52
CA ILE A 47 2.94 -4.20 10.84
C ILE A 47 2.19 -5.46 10.43
N ARG A 48 1.16 -5.82 11.20
CA ARG A 48 0.35 -7.04 11.02
C ARG A 48 -0.80 -6.88 10.05
N GLN A 49 -1.21 -5.64 9.75
CA GLN A 49 -2.31 -5.34 8.85
C GLN A 49 -2.11 -3.98 8.18
N VAL A 50 -2.47 -3.87 6.91
CA VAL A 50 -2.79 -2.61 6.21
C VAL A 50 -4.16 -2.71 5.55
N ARG A 51 -4.72 -1.57 5.20
CA ARG A 51 -5.87 -1.48 4.30
C ARG A 51 -5.46 -0.79 3.02
N LEU A 52 -5.86 -1.35 1.89
CA LEU A 52 -5.61 -0.82 0.57
C LEU A 52 -6.93 -0.46 -0.09
N LYS A 53 -7.00 0.75 -0.62
CA LYS A 53 -8.05 1.13 -1.56
C LYS A 53 -7.44 1.21 -2.94
N PHE A 54 -8.00 0.45 -3.86
CA PHE A 54 -7.63 0.50 -5.27
C PHE A 54 -8.56 1.43 -6.03
N ALA A 55 -8.04 1.98 -7.13
CA ALA A 55 -8.76 2.86 -8.04
C ALA A 55 -10.03 2.23 -8.63
N ASP A 56 -9.95 0.93 -8.92
CA ASP A 56 -10.95 0.14 -9.63
C ASP A 56 -11.94 -0.58 -8.70
N ARG A 57 -11.78 -0.45 -7.37
CA ARG A 57 -12.62 -1.11 -6.37
C ARG A 57 -13.28 -0.11 -5.45
N ASP A 58 -14.58 -0.28 -5.19
CA ASP A 58 -15.32 0.59 -4.27
C ASP A 58 -14.99 0.36 -2.79
N GLU A 59 -14.66 -0.88 -2.41
CA GLU A 59 -14.37 -1.21 -1.02
C GLU A 59 -12.86 -1.38 -0.78
N PRO A 60 -12.33 -0.88 0.36
CA PRO A 60 -10.95 -1.14 0.73
C PRO A 60 -10.79 -2.60 1.15
N VAL A 61 -9.66 -3.20 0.78
CA VAL A 61 -9.28 -4.54 1.19
C VAL A 61 -8.30 -4.49 2.35
N SER A 62 -8.45 -5.40 3.31
CA SER A 62 -7.43 -5.61 4.34
C SER A 62 -6.43 -6.64 3.87
N MET A 63 -5.16 -6.41 4.18
CA MET A 63 -4.07 -7.30 3.87
C MET A 63 -3.17 -7.46 5.09
N GLY A 64 -2.71 -8.67 5.38
CA GLY A 64 -1.66 -8.96 6.34
C GLY A 64 -0.27 -9.05 5.67
N ARG A 65 0.78 -9.00 6.48
CA ARG A 65 2.13 -9.36 6.01
C ARG A 65 2.24 -10.89 5.80
N PRO A 66 3.10 -11.35 4.88
CA PRO A 66 4.12 -10.59 4.16
C PRO A 66 3.65 -10.01 2.82
N TRP A 67 4.11 -8.78 2.56
CA TRP A 67 4.18 -8.18 1.24
C TRP A 67 5.59 -7.66 1.00
N THR A 68 6.04 -7.71 -0.25
CA THR A 68 7.32 -7.16 -0.67
C THR A 68 7.12 -6.29 -1.89
N ALA A 69 7.86 -5.19 -1.98
CA ALA A 69 8.00 -4.48 -3.24
C ALA A 69 8.59 -5.45 -4.27
N ALA A 70 7.84 -5.72 -5.33
CA ALA A 70 8.30 -6.54 -6.44
C ALA A 70 9.02 -5.65 -7.47
N ALA A 71 9.58 -6.28 -8.51
CA ALA A 71 10.16 -5.54 -9.61
C ALA A 71 9.12 -4.66 -10.33
N ASP A 72 9.58 -3.58 -10.97
CA ASP A 72 8.87 -2.84 -12.01
C ASP A 72 7.51 -2.22 -11.67
N GLY A 73 7.28 -1.87 -10.41
CA GLY A 73 6.07 -1.13 -10.00
C GLY A 73 4.93 -2.02 -9.54
N PHE A 74 5.24 -3.25 -9.16
CA PHE A 74 4.31 -4.17 -8.52
C PHE A 74 4.59 -4.29 -7.02
N LEU A 75 3.54 -4.58 -6.26
CA LEU A 75 3.66 -5.12 -4.92
C LEU A 75 3.20 -6.57 -4.99
N ASP A 76 4.03 -7.47 -4.49
CA ASP A 76 3.69 -8.89 -4.38
C ASP A 76 3.20 -9.18 -2.97
N SER A 77 2.00 -9.75 -2.90
CA SER A 77 1.33 -10.12 -1.67
C SER A 77 0.94 -11.58 -1.73
N VAL A 78 1.05 -12.28 -0.59
CA VAL A 78 0.60 -13.68 -0.51
C VAL A 78 -0.91 -13.81 -0.75
N GLU A 79 -1.69 -12.79 -0.36
CA GLU A 79 -3.15 -12.83 -0.40
C GLU A 79 -3.73 -12.53 -1.78
N PHE A 80 -3.12 -11.63 -2.55
CA PHE A 80 -3.65 -11.17 -3.85
C PHE A 80 -2.73 -11.47 -5.03
N GLY A 81 -1.51 -11.96 -4.79
CA GLY A 81 -0.46 -12.04 -5.80
C GLY A 81 0.14 -10.67 -6.12
N PRO A 82 0.88 -10.54 -7.24
CA PRO A 82 1.44 -9.28 -7.70
C PRO A 82 0.35 -8.36 -8.26
N PHE A 83 0.37 -7.08 -7.86
CA PHE A 83 -0.52 -6.06 -8.41
C PHE A 83 0.18 -4.69 -8.59
N PRO A 84 -0.26 -3.86 -9.55
CA PRO A 84 0.36 -2.56 -9.80
C PRO A 84 0.21 -1.59 -8.62
N ILE A 85 1.33 -1.06 -8.10
CA ILE A 85 1.29 -0.08 -6.99
C ILE A 85 0.69 1.26 -7.40
N ILE A 86 0.70 1.56 -8.71
CA ILE A 86 0.07 2.77 -9.24
C ILE A 86 -1.46 2.70 -9.21
N GLY A 87 -2.05 1.51 -9.06
CA GLY A 87 -3.51 1.36 -8.90
C GLY A 87 -3.99 1.69 -7.48
N ILE A 88 -3.08 1.91 -6.52
CA ILE A 88 -3.43 2.18 -5.12
C ILE A 88 -3.88 3.65 -5.00
N GLU A 89 -5.14 3.87 -4.66
CA GLU A 89 -5.71 5.18 -4.28
C GLU A 89 -5.14 5.62 -2.93
N TRP A 90 -5.12 4.73 -1.94
CA TRP A 90 -4.42 4.93 -0.67
C TRP A 90 -4.07 3.62 0.03
N LEU A 91 -3.04 3.68 0.89
CA LEU A 91 -2.62 2.63 1.81
C LEU A 91 -2.72 3.16 3.24
N GLU A 92 -3.46 2.47 4.10
CA GLU A 92 -3.67 2.85 5.49
C GLU A 92 -3.08 1.82 6.45
N ILE A 93 -2.31 2.29 7.42
CA ILE A 93 -1.81 1.50 8.55
C ILE A 93 -2.67 1.88 9.77
N PRO A 94 -3.58 0.99 10.24
CA PRO A 94 -4.38 1.27 11.42
C PRO A 94 -3.50 1.20 12.68
N GLY A 95 -3.81 1.97 13.72
CA GLY A 95 -3.18 1.87 15.03
C GLY A 95 -3.49 0.55 15.74
N VAL A 96 -4.57 -0.14 15.33
CA VAL A 96 -4.94 -1.46 15.82
C VAL A 96 -5.22 -2.40 14.65
N ALA A 97 -4.36 -3.41 14.47
CA ALA A 97 -4.64 -4.53 13.59
C ALA A 97 -5.63 -5.50 14.24
N VAL A 98 -6.59 -5.99 13.45
CA VAL A 98 -7.51 -7.07 13.81
C VAL A 98 -7.13 -8.30 13.02
N ILE A 99 -6.52 -9.28 13.70
CA ILE A 99 -6.08 -10.53 13.09
C ILE A 99 -7.23 -11.54 13.21
N PRO A 100 -7.75 -12.06 12.08
CA PRO A 100 -8.87 -13.00 12.08
C PRO A 100 -8.51 -14.29 12.83
N GLY A 101 -9.48 -14.85 13.55
CA GLY A 101 -9.32 -16.05 14.38
C GLY A 101 -10.43 -16.17 15.43
N ALA A 102 -10.44 -17.28 16.17
CA ALA A 102 -11.38 -17.50 17.28
C ALA A 102 -10.59 -17.76 18.60
N PRO A 103 -10.53 -16.79 19.53
CA PRO A 103 -10.98 -15.41 19.40
C PRO A 103 -10.07 -14.58 18.47
N ALA A 104 -10.63 -13.51 17.89
CA ALA A 104 -9.85 -12.56 17.10
C ALA A 104 -8.81 -11.87 17.96
N ARG A 105 -7.61 -11.66 17.41
CA ARG A 105 -6.50 -11.02 18.14
C ARG A 105 -6.38 -9.57 17.70
N ARG A 106 -6.06 -8.70 18.65
CA ARG A 106 -5.78 -7.29 18.40
C ARG A 106 -4.29 -7.04 18.60
N HIS A 107 -3.69 -6.30 17.70
CA HIS A 107 -2.28 -5.94 17.77
C HIS A 107 -2.14 -4.43 17.59
N LEU A 108 -1.42 -3.76 18.50
CA LEU A 108 -1.20 -2.32 18.44
C LEU A 108 0.00 -2.03 17.54
N HIS A 109 -0.20 -1.18 16.54
CA HIS A 109 0.90 -0.63 15.76
C HIS A 109 1.38 0.67 16.38
N ASP A 110 2.70 0.84 16.40
CA ASP A 110 3.34 2.10 16.77
C ASP A 110 3.31 3.05 15.56
N LEU A 111 2.26 3.88 15.49
CA LEU A 111 2.08 4.83 14.37
C LEU A 111 3.15 5.92 14.34
N ASP A 112 3.74 6.27 15.48
CA ASP A 112 4.82 7.25 15.55
C ASP A 112 6.12 6.66 14.98
N ALA A 113 6.42 5.39 15.29
CA ALA A 113 7.55 4.70 14.68
C ALA A 113 7.34 4.47 13.18
N VAL A 114 6.12 4.16 12.74
CA VAL A 114 5.77 4.08 11.31
C VAL A 114 6.03 5.41 10.62
N ARG A 115 5.57 6.52 11.21
CA ARG A 115 5.80 7.87 10.70
C ARG A 115 7.29 8.19 10.62
N ALA A 116 8.06 7.86 11.65
CA ALA A 116 9.49 8.08 11.68
C ALA A 116 10.21 7.28 10.58
N ALA A 117 9.83 6.02 10.36
CA ALA A 117 10.38 5.19 9.28
C ALA A 117 10.09 5.79 7.89
N LEU A 118 8.85 6.27 7.66
CA LEU A 118 8.47 6.92 6.41
C LEU A 118 9.21 8.25 6.20
N ALA A 119 9.37 9.05 7.26
CA ALA A 119 10.10 10.32 7.21
C ALA A 119 11.60 10.10 6.93
N ALA A 120 12.19 9.02 7.44
CA ALA A 120 13.59 8.66 7.22
C ALA A 120 13.94 8.37 5.75
N THR A 121 12.94 8.15 4.89
CA THR A 121 13.14 8.05 3.43
C THR A 121 13.71 9.32 2.80
N GLY A 122 13.55 10.48 3.46
CA GLY A 122 13.85 11.79 2.90
C GLY A 122 12.95 12.20 1.73
N LYS A 123 11.91 11.41 1.43
CA LYS A 123 10.92 11.72 0.38
C LYS A 123 9.75 12.50 0.98
N GLN A 124 9.24 13.46 0.22
CA GLN A 124 7.94 14.06 0.50
C GLN A 124 6.84 13.07 0.12
N LEU A 125 6.42 12.30 1.12
CA LEU A 125 5.31 11.35 1.02
C LEU A 125 4.00 12.04 1.45
N PRO A 126 2.92 11.91 0.67
CA PRO A 126 1.60 12.44 1.00
C PRO A 126 0.96 11.59 2.10
N ILE A 127 1.25 11.94 3.35
CA ILE A 127 0.72 11.27 4.53
C ILE A 127 -0.45 12.08 5.08
N GLU A 128 -1.60 11.42 5.20
CA GLU A 128 -2.76 11.92 5.94
C GLU A 128 -2.82 11.23 7.31
N GLU A 129 -3.02 12.04 8.35
CA GLU A 129 -3.25 11.55 9.70
C GLU A 129 -4.74 11.33 9.92
N ALA A 130 -5.09 10.14 10.35
CA ALA A 130 -6.39 9.84 10.93
C ALA A 130 -6.23 9.64 12.45
N PRO A 131 -7.30 9.84 13.24
CA PRO A 131 -7.22 9.70 14.71
C PRO A 131 -6.66 8.35 15.19
N ASP A 132 -6.85 7.28 14.41
CA ASP A 132 -6.45 5.92 14.72
C ASP A 132 -5.71 5.23 13.56
N ALA A 133 -5.18 5.98 12.59
CA ALA A 133 -4.44 5.41 11.46
C ALA A 133 -3.51 6.43 10.79
N LEU A 134 -2.53 5.90 10.04
CA LEU A 134 -1.67 6.68 9.16
C LEU A 134 -1.92 6.25 7.72
N ARG A 135 -2.25 7.20 6.84
CA ARG A 135 -2.60 6.90 5.44
C ARG A 135 -1.60 7.53 4.48
N LEU A 136 -1.06 6.71 3.57
CA LEU A 136 -0.31 7.14 2.39
C LEU A 136 -1.28 7.30 1.22
N VAL A 137 -1.36 8.50 0.66
CA VAL A 137 -2.32 8.82 -0.41
C VAL A 137 -1.65 8.69 -1.77
N GLY A 138 -2.13 7.75 -2.59
CA GLY A 138 -1.64 7.54 -3.95
C GLY A 138 -2.21 8.55 -4.95
N HIS A 139 -3.53 8.75 -4.89
CA HIS A 139 -4.28 9.60 -5.79
C HIS A 139 -5.30 10.45 -5.06
N VAL A 140 -5.64 11.59 -5.66
CA VAL A 140 -6.71 12.49 -5.19
C VAL A 140 -7.80 12.57 -6.24
N ARG A 141 -9.05 12.50 -5.80
CA ARG A 141 -10.22 12.68 -6.67
C ARG A 141 -10.47 14.15 -6.98
#